data_AF-A0A4Y2WEG6-F1
#
_entry.id   AF-A0A4Y2WEG6-F1
#
_cell.length_a   1.000
_cell.length_b   1.000
_cell.length_c   1.000
_cell.angle_alpha   90.00
_cell.angle_beta   90.00
_cell.angle_gamma   90.00
#
_symmetry.space_group_name_H-M   'P 1'
#
loop_
_entity.id
_entity.type
_entity.pdbx_description
1 polymer ?
#
loop_
_entity_poly.entity_id
_entity_poly.type
_entity_poly.pdbx_seq_one_letter_code
_entity_poly.pdbx_strand_id
1 'polypeptide(L)'
;MKTRNFKEVRKRKKKRYFDKKGEDGSSEISQHKKFKLALLQVNDRIEAELERRFQSMQKVNEIFGFLSPKQLTTLDNKTLKEKSTTSENLYRDDLDKDELSVEIESFKYTVISSDNLVGNE
;
A
#
# COMPACT_ATOMS: atom_id res chain seq x y z
N MET A 1 -14.28 -20.35 -27.08
CA MET A 1 -12.91 -20.24 -26.54
C MET A 1 -12.08 -21.41 -27.08
N LYS A 2 -11.00 -21.16 -27.83
CA LYS A 2 -10.12 -22.22 -28.36
C LYS A 2 -8.85 -22.29 -27.51
N THR A 3 -8.64 -23.42 -26.82
CA THR A 3 -7.39 -23.72 -26.10
C THR A 3 -6.27 -24.01 -27.10
N ARG A 4 -5.14 -23.30 -26.98
CA ARG A 4 -3.92 -23.57 -27.74
C ARG A 4 -3.16 -24.70 -27.06
N ASN A 5 -3.16 -25.88 -27.69
CA ASN A 5 -2.31 -26.99 -27.27
C ASN A 5 -0.87 -26.75 -27.77
N PHE A 6 0.08 -26.73 -26.84
CA PHE A 6 1.51 -26.60 -27.14
C PHE A 6 2.09 -27.95 -27.57
N LYS A 7 2.89 -27.95 -28.64
CA LYS A 7 3.48 -29.17 -29.20
C LYS A 7 4.62 -29.67 -28.31
N GLU A 8 4.61 -30.95 -27.96
CA GLU A 8 5.61 -31.55 -27.09
C GLU A 8 6.96 -31.72 -27.84
N VAL A 9 8.04 -31.21 -27.24
CA VAL A 9 9.37 -31.22 -27.86
C VAL A 9 10.17 -32.45 -27.39
N ARG A 10 10.77 -33.15 -28.35
CA ARG A 10 11.49 -34.41 -28.13
C ARG A 10 12.75 -34.21 -27.28
N LYS A 11 12.90 -34.96 -26.17
CA LYS A 11 14.12 -34.92 -25.34
C LYS A 11 15.26 -35.68 -26.03
N ARG A 12 16.40 -35.02 -26.25
CA ARG A 12 17.65 -35.64 -26.76
C ARG A 12 18.68 -35.77 -25.64
N LYS A 13 19.40 -36.90 -25.59
CA LYS A 13 20.50 -37.12 -24.64
C LYS A 13 21.75 -36.36 -25.10
N LYS A 14 22.37 -35.58 -24.20
CA LYS A 14 23.64 -34.86 -24.46
C LYS A 14 24.82 -35.76 -24.06
N LYS A 15 25.71 -36.10 -25.02
CA LYS A 15 26.96 -36.81 -24.74
C LYS A 15 27.93 -35.83 -24.06
N ARG A 16 28.44 -36.18 -22.87
CA ARG A 16 29.49 -35.40 -22.18
C ARG A 16 30.82 -36.14 -22.25
N TYR A 17 31.83 -35.49 -22.81
CA TYR A 17 33.25 -35.85 -22.68
C TYR A 17 34.10 -34.57 -22.63
N PHE A 18 35.33 -34.76 -22.12
CA PHE A 18 36.10 -33.87 -21.24
C PHE A 18 36.55 -32.51 -21.79
N ASP A 19 36.64 -32.32 -23.11
CA ASP A 19 37.20 -31.07 -23.69
C ASP A 19 36.20 -30.22 -24.49
N LYS A 20 34.89 -30.36 -24.23
CA LYS A 20 33.87 -29.62 -24.99
C LYS A 20 33.55 -28.27 -24.34
N LYS A 21 33.94 -27.17 -25.00
CA LYS A 21 33.43 -25.82 -24.66
C LYS A 21 31.90 -25.87 -24.64
N GLY A 22 31.33 -25.59 -23.47
CA GLY A 22 29.89 -25.60 -23.27
C GLY A 22 29.26 -24.45 -24.05
N GLU A 23 28.54 -24.76 -25.12
CA GLU A 23 27.59 -23.81 -25.67
C GLU A 23 26.56 -23.51 -24.60
N ASP A 24 26.43 -22.22 -24.30
CA ASP A 24 25.55 -21.72 -23.27
C ASP A 24 24.14 -22.21 -23.57
N GLY A 25 23.63 -23.02 -22.64
CA GLY A 25 22.36 -23.68 -22.78
C GLY A 25 21.23 -22.68 -22.58
N SER A 26 21.15 -21.66 -23.43
CA SER A 26 19.96 -20.84 -23.58
C SER A 26 18.86 -21.75 -24.11
N SER A 27 18.27 -22.50 -23.19
CA SER A 27 17.10 -23.31 -23.45
C SER A 27 16.03 -22.29 -23.83
N GLU A 28 15.70 -22.19 -25.12
CA GLU A 28 14.58 -21.39 -25.60
C GLU A 28 13.38 -21.70 -24.70
N ILE A 29 13.05 -20.75 -23.82
CA ILE A 29 11.99 -20.93 -22.86
C ILE A 29 10.72 -21.13 -23.67
N SER A 30 10.08 -22.29 -23.52
CA SER A 30 8.79 -22.57 -24.17
C SER A 30 7.83 -21.41 -23.96
N GLN A 31 7.00 -21.08 -24.96
CA GLN A 31 5.99 -20.01 -24.87
C GLN A 31 5.14 -20.12 -23.59
N HIS A 32 4.81 -21.35 -23.18
CA HIS A 32 4.08 -21.60 -21.93
C HIS A 32 4.85 -21.15 -20.69
N LYS A 33 6.17 -21.42 -20.64
CA LYS A 33 7.03 -21.00 -19.52
C LYS A 33 7.29 -19.49 -19.55
N LYS A 34 7.37 -18.87 -20.73
CA LYS A 34 7.42 -17.40 -20.87
C LYS A 34 6.14 -16.75 -20.34
N PHE A 35 4.98 -17.30 -20.71
CA PHE A 35 3.69 -16.81 -20.23
C PHE A 35 3.55 -16.96 -18.71
N LYS A 36 3.94 -18.11 -18.15
CA LYS A 36 3.94 -18.32 -16.69
C LYS A 36 4.85 -17.33 -15.97
N LEU A 37 6.04 -17.06 -16.52
CA LEU A 37 6.95 -16.07 -15.96
C LEU A 37 6.36 -14.66 -15.99
N ALA A 38 5.71 -14.28 -17.09
CA ALA A 38 5.06 -12.97 -17.20
C ALA A 38 3.93 -12.81 -16.17
N LEU A 39 3.13 -13.86 -15.92
CA LEU A 39 2.11 -13.85 -14.87
C LEU A 39 2.70 -13.63 -13.47
N LEU A 40 3.79 -14.32 -13.16
CA LEU A 40 4.47 -14.15 -11.87
C LEU A 40 4.97 -12.70 -11.72
N GLN A 41 5.62 -12.15 -12.75
CA GLN A 41 6.09 -10.77 -12.73
C GLN A 41 4.97 -9.74 -12.53
N VAL A 42 3.80 -9.97 -13.14
CA VAL A 42 2.62 -9.11 -12.93
C VAL A 42 2.11 -9.22 -11.49
N ASN A 43 2.04 -10.43 -10.94
CA ASN A 43 1.60 -10.63 -9.56
C ASN A 43 2.56 -9.98 -8.56
N ASP A 44 3.87 -10.20 -8.71
CA ASP A 44 4.90 -9.59 -7.87
C ASP A 44 4.79 -8.06 -7.90
N ARG A 45 4.50 -7.50 -9.08
CA ARG A 45 4.30 -6.06 -9.25
C ARG A 45 3.03 -5.57 -8.56
N ILE A 46 1.91 -6.28 -8.70
CA ILE A 46 0.65 -5.94 -8.04
C ILE A 46 0.84 -5.92 -6.52
N GLU A 47 1.47 -6.96 -5.98
CA GLU A 47 1.77 -7.06 -4.54
C GLU A 47 2.64 -5.89 -4.07
N ALA A 48 3.74 -5.61 -4.76
CA ALA A 48 4.63 -4.50 -4.42
C ALA A 48 3.94 -3.12 -4.52
N GLU A 49 3.02 -2.93 -5.48
CA GLU A 49 2.25 -1.69 -5.60
C GLU A 49 1.21 -1.55 -4.49
N LEU A 50 0.51 -2.63 -4.13
CA LEU A 50 -0.45 -2.64 -3.03
C LEU A 50 0.24 -2.36 -1.69
N GLU A 51 1.36 -3.02 -1.43
CA GLU A 51 2.14 -2.82 -0.21
C GLU A 51 2.61 -1.37 -0.09
N ARG A 52 3.17 -0.79 -1.17
CA ARG A 52 3.58 0.62 -1.18
C ARG A 52 2.42 1.57 -0.90
N ARG A 53 1.25 1.34 -1.50
CA ARG A 53 0.05 2.16 -1.26
C ARG A 53 -0.42 2.02 0.18
N PHE A 54 -0.46 0.81 0.70
CA PHE A 54 -0.87 0.55 2.08
C PHE A 54 0.05 1.24 3.08
N GLN A 55 1.37 1.09 2.94
CA GLN A 55 2.34 1.79 3.78
C GLN A 55 2.23 3.31 3.66
N SER A 56 2.01 3.84 2.46
CA SER A 56 1.78 5.27 2.27
C SER A 56 0.53 5.76 3.01
N MET A 57 -0.58 5.02 2.92
CA MET A 57 -1.82 5.35 3.65
C MET A 57 -1.65 5.22 5.16
N GLN A 58 -0.91 4.21 5.62
CA GLN A 58 -0.61 4.04 7.05
C GLN A 58 0.17 5.23 7.60
N LYS A 59 1.18 5.73 6.89
CA LYS A 59 1.94 6.92 7.30
C LYS A 59 1.05 8.16 7.43
N VAL A 60 0.11 8.36 6.50
CA VAL A 60 -0.87 9.45 6.59
C VAL A 60 -1.74 9.27 7.84
N ASN A 61 -2.19 8.04 8.11
CA ASN A 61 -2.99 7.73 9.29
C ASN A 61 -2.20 7.85 10.60
N GLU A 62 -0.88 7.62 10.61
CA GLU A 62 -0.03 7.85 11.79
C GLU A 62 0.04 9.34 12.17
N ILE A 63 0.04 10.23 11.16
CA ILE A 63 0.08 11.68 11.36
C ILE A 63 -1.30 12.22 11.70
N PHE A 64 -2.31 11.88 10.89
CA PHE A 64 -3.64 12.50 10.94
C PHE A 64 -4.75 11.61 11.51
N GLY A 65 -4.46 10.37 11.91
CA GLY A 65 -5.47 9.43 12.42
C GLY A 65 -6.17 9.89 13.71
N PHE A 66 -5.57 10.83 14.43
CA PHE A 66 -6.20 11.48 15.59
C PHE A 66 -7.43 12.33 15.21
N LEU A 67 -7.59 12.70 13.93
CA LEU A 67 -8.78 13.38 13.39
C LEU A 67 -9.97 12.44 13.18
N SER A 68 -9.81 11.13 13.41
CA SER A 68 -10.95 10.21 13.34
C SER A 68 -11.98 10.55 14.42
N PRO A 69 -13.30 10.44 14.14
CA PRO A 69 -14.34 10.81 15.10
C PRO A 69 -14.17 10.17 16.47
N LYS A 70 -13.81 8.88 16.51
CA LYS A 70 -13.54 8.13 17.75
C LYS A 70 -12.39 8.73 18.57
N GLN A 71 -11.33 9.19 17.92
CA GLN A 71 -10.18 9.80 18.59
C GLN A 71 -10.52 11.21 19.05
N LEU A 72 -11.21 12.00 18.23
CA LEU A 72 -11.62 13.37 18.58
C LEU A 72 -12.54 13.43 19.81
N THR A 73 -13.47 12.47 19.95
CA THR A 73 -14.36 12.41 21.12
C THR A 73 -13.66 11.90 22.38
N THR A 74 -12.54 11.17 22.24
CA THR A 74 -11.83 10.55 23.37
C THR A 74 -10.64 11.38 23.86
N LEU A 75 -9.89 12.02 22.96
CA LEU A 75 -8.68 12.77 23.29
C LEU A 75 -9.01 14.11 23.98
N ASP A 76 -8.22 14.48 24.98
CA ASP A 76 -8.33 15.79 25.62
C ASP A 76 -7.75 16.91 24.73
N ASN A 77 -8.16 18.16 24.98
CA ASN A 77 -7.81 19.29 24.12
C ASN A 77 -6.30 19.62 24.16
N LYS A 78 -5.61 19.32 25.27
CA LYS A 78 -4.16 19.51 25.35
C LYS A 78 -3.44 18.53 24.42
N THR A 79 -3.82 17.25 24.45
CA THR A 79 -3.27 16.23 23.55
C THR A 79 -3.59 16.54 22.08
N LEU A 80 -4.79 17.06 21.77
CA LEU A 80 -5.14 17.50 20.42
C LEU A 80 -4.23 18.64 19.93
N LYS A 81 -3.99 19.64 20.78
CA LYS A 81 -3.10 20.77 20.44
C LYS A 81 -1.66 20.31 20.18
N GLU A 82 -1.17 19.32 20.94
CA GLU A 82 0.14 18.71 20.72
C GLU A 82 0.22 17.97 19.36
N LYS A 83 -0.84 17.24 19.00
CA LYS A 83 -0.96 16.56 17.68
C LYS A 83 -1.04 17.55 16.52
N SER A 84 -1.78 18.65 16.67
CA SER A 84 -1.85 19.72 15.66
C SER A 84 -0.49 20.40 15.49
N THR A 85 0.21 20.69 16.59
CA THR A 85 1.57 21.24 16.55
C THR A 85 2.54 20.29 15.86
N THR A 86 2.43 18.98 16.11
CA THR A 86 3.28 17.99 15.43
C THR A 86 3.02 17.97 13.93
N SER A 87 1.74 18.05 13.52
CA SER A 87 1.34 18.05 12.11
C SER A 87 1.79 19.31 11.38
N GLU A 88 1.65 20.50 12.00
CA GLU A 88 2.16 21.76 11.44
C GLU A 88 3.68 21.69 11.26
N ASN A 89 4.44 21.19 12.24
CA ASN A 89 5.89 21.06 12.09
C ASN A 89 6.31 20.20 10.90
N LEU A 90 5.48 19.24 10.48
CA LEU A 90 5.69 18.41 9.30
C LEU A 90 5.29 19.12 8.00
N TYR A 91 4.29 20.00 8.03
CA TYR A 91 3.68 20.65 6.87
C TYR A 91 3.53 22.17 7.08
N ARG A 92 4.63 22.85 7.44
CA ARG A 92 4.63 24.25 7.86
C ARG A 92 4.13 25.23 6.79
N ASP A 93 4.39 24.89 5.53
CA ASP A 93 3.99 25.72 4.39
C ASP A 93 2.49 25.58 4.08
N ASP A 94 1.84 24.53 4.60
CA ASP A 94 0.45 24.18 4.29
C ASP A 94 -0.50 24.32 5.50
N LEU A 95 0.01 24.31 6.73
CA LEU A 95 -0.79 24.29 7.95
C LEU A 95 -0.45 25.45 8.89
N ASP A 96 -1.45 26.26 9.23
CA ASP A 96 -1.38 27.20 10.36
C ASP A 96 -1.76 26.49 11.66
N LYS A 97 -0.86 26.52 12.63
CA LYS A 97 -1.02 25.84 13.93
C LYS A 97 -2.20 26.38 14.73
N ASP A 98 -2.36 27.69 14.77
CA ASP A 98 -3.34 28.35 15.62
C ASP A 98 -4.74 28.18 15.02
N GLU A 99 -4.86 28.26 13.69
CA GLU A 99 -6.09 27.95 12.97
C GLU A 99 -6.49 26.48 13.13
N LEU A 100 -5.59 25.54 12.83
CA LEU A 100 -5.87 24.11 12.89
C LEU A 100 -6.32 23.64 14.28
N SER A 101 -5.70 24.16 15.34
CA SER A 101 -6.08 23.81 16.71
C SER A 101 -7.50 24.30 17.04
N VAL A 102 -7.87 25.51 16.60
CA VAL A 102 -9.18 26.10 16.85
C VAL A 102 -10.27 25.35 16.07
N GLU A 103 -9.99 25.02 14.81
CA GLU A 103 -10.94 24.27 13.96
C GLU A 103 -11.22 22.87 14.52
N ILE A 104 -10.19 22.15 14.94
CA ILE A 104 -10.35 20.80 15.52
C ILE A 104 -11.14 20.85 16.82
N GLU A 105 -10.88 21.83 17.68
CA GLU A 105 -11.62 22.01 18.92
C GLU A 105 -13.10 22.32 18.64
N SER A 106 -13.38 23.23 17.70
CA SER A 106 -14.75 23.55 17.27
C SER A 106 -15.47 22.31 16.71
N PHE A 107 -14.81 21.58 15.82
CA PHE A 107 -15.36 20.39 15.19
C PHE A 107 -15.65 19.28 16.21
N LYS A 108 -14.79 19.09 17.20
CA LYS A 108 -15.02 18.13 18.30
C LYS A 108 -16.35 18.38 19.01
N TYR A 109 -16.68 19.64 19.32
CA TYR A 109 -17.97 19.98 19.92
C TYR A 109 -19.14 19.63 18.99
N THR A 110 -19.02 19.87 17.69
CA THR A 110 -20.03 19.48 16.70
C THR A 110 -20.26 17.96 16.67
N VAL A 111 -19.18 17.16 16.66
CA VAL A 111 -19.26 15.69 16.64
C VAL A 111 -19.92 15.15 17.91
N ILE A 112 -19.55 15.68 19.09
CA ILE A 112 -20.17 15.29 20.37
C ILE A 112 -21.65 15.66 20.37
N SER A 113 -22.02 16.83 19.87
CA SER A 113 -23.42 17.24 19.76
C SER A 113 -24.24 16.32 18.86
N SER A 114 -23.67 15.81 17.75
CA SER A 114 -24.37 14.86 16.87
C SER A 114 -24.54 13.47 17.48
N ASP A 115 -23.54 12.94 18.20
CA ASP A 115 -23.64 11.61 18.83
C ASP A 115 -24.71 11.57 19.92
N ASN A 116 -24.88 12.68 20.66
CA ASN A 116 -25.91 12.80 21.70
C ASN A 116 -27.35 12.86 21.14
N LEU A 117 -27.52 13.18 19.85
CA LEU A 117 -28.85 13.20 19.20
C LEU A 117 -29.30 11.81 18.75
N VAL A 118 -28.36 10.88 18.50
CA VAL A 118 -28.66 9.52 18.03
C VAL A 118 -29.13 8.58 19.16
N GLY A 119 -28.93 8.95 20.43
CA GLY A 119 -29.33 8.16 21.59
C GLY A 119 -30.75 8.42 22.14
N ASN A 120 -31.54 9.30 21.51
CA ASN A 120 -32.87 9.72 21.96
C ASN A 120 -34.01 9.33 21.00
N GLU A 121 -33.88 8.20 20.28
CA GLU A 121 -34.98 7.55 19.55
C GLU A 121 -35.41 6.24 20.21
#